data_AF-A0A353GYC0-F1
#
_entry.id   AF-A0A353GYC0-F1
#
_cell.length_a   1.000
_cell.length_b   1.000
_cell.length_c   1.000
_cell.angle_alpha   90.00
_cell.angle_beta   90.00
_cell.angle_gamma   90.00
#
_symmetry.space_group_name_H-M   'P 1'
#
loop_
_entity.id
_entity.type
_entity.pdbx_description
1 polymer ?
#
loop_
_entity_poly.entity_id
_entity_poly.type
_entity_poly.pdbx_seq_one_letter_code
_entity_poly.pdbx_strand_id
1 'polypeptide(L)'
;MYQTFAHQINRAKTLLDGLNTYGDDVSQLGITKDLVTKLNGLYTKANQLEQQRNDLKSSSREATASQTQTMSDLNSQCSLVRKSIRVSLPEEKWPAFGFRAGEYAEKESTQTSVLNEMGA
;
A
#
# COMPACT_ATOMS: atom_id res chain seq x y z
N MET A 1 19.65 20.01 -7.15
CA MET A 1 19.87 18.55 -7.13
C MET A 1 19.53 18.05 -5.72
N TYR A 2 18.49 17.24 -5.53
CA TYR A 2 18.15 16.68 -4.22
C TYR A 2 19.18 15.62 -3.83
N GLN A 3 19.76 15.71 -2.63
CA GLN A 3 20.69 14.70 -2.15
C GLN A 3 19.92 13.54 -1.52
N THR A 4 20.20 12.31 -1.95
CA THR A 4 19.57 11.10 -1.39
C THR A 4 19.98 10.90 0.07
N PHE A 5 19.18 10.17 0.85
CA PHE A 5 19.52 9.82 2.24
C PHE A 5 20.91 9.16 2.33
N ALA A 6 21.17 8.19 1.45
CA ALA A 6 22.45 7.50 1.36
C ALA A 6 23.62 8.47 1.13
N HIS A 7 23.46 9.48 0.27
CA HIS A 7 24.50 10.46 0.03
C HIS A 7 24.74 11.36 1.25
N GLN A 8 23.67 11.78 1.94
CA GLN A 8 23.78 12.62 3.15
C GLN A 8 24.42 11.86 4.31
N ILE A 9 24.01 10.61 4.56
CA ILE A 9 24.51 9.81 5.68
C ILE A 9 25.97 9.39 5.47
N ASN A 10 26.37 9.09 4.23
CA ASN A 10 27.76 8.80 3.90
C ASN A 10 28.67 10.00 4.12
N ARG A 11 28.23 11.21 3.72
CA ARG A 11 28.99 12.44 4.00
C ARG A 11 29.12 12.71 5.49
N ALA A 12 28.04 12.52 6.25
CA ALA A 12 28.07 12.68 7.70
C ALA A 12 29.01 11.67 8.36
N LYS A 13 29.03 10.42 7.89
CA LYS A 13 29.96 9.38 8.33
C LYS A 13 31.42 9.80 8.09
N THR A 14 31.76 10.19 6.85
CA THR A 14 33.13 10.62 6.51
C THR A 14 33.58 11.80 7.36
N LEU A 15 32.70 12.77 7.62
CA LEU A 15 33.00 13.89 8.51
C LEU A 15 33.25 13.41 9.95
N LEU A 16 32.38 12.57 10.50
CA LEU A 16 32.53 12.01 11.85
C LEU A 16 33.82 11.20 12.01
N ASP A 17 34.16 10.39 11.01
CA ASP A 17 35.41 9.63 10.96
C ASP A 17 36.60 10.60 11.04
N GLY A 18 36.61 11.66 10.24
CA GLY A 18 37.64 12.70 10.29
C GLY A 18 37.72 13.42 11.64
N LEU A 19 36.57 13.78 12.23
CA LEU A 19 36.52 14.43 13.55
C LEU A 19 37.06 13.53 14.66
N ASN A 20 36.85 12.22 14.55
CA ASN A 20 37.38 11.25 15.51
C ASN A 20 38.88 11.00 15.31
N THR A 21 39.35 10.96 14.07
CA THR A 21 40.77 10.73 13.74
C THR A 21 41.65 11.92 14.08
N TYR A 22 41.20 13.15 13.82
CA TYR A 22 41.96 14.39 14.01
C TYR A 22 41.49 15.18 15.24
N GLY A 23 41.01 14.49 16.26
CA GLY A 23 40.36 15.08 17.44
C GLY A 23 41.16 16.19 18.12
N ASP A 24 42.48 16.04 18.23
CA ASP A 24 43.35 17.01 18.89
C ASP A 24 43.53 18.29 18.04
N ASP A 25 43.62 18.15 16.71
CA ASP A 25 43.75 19.28 15.78
C ASP A 25 42.45 20.08 15.68
N VAL A 26 41.31 19.38 15.62
CA VAL A 26 40.00 20.04 15.54
C VAL A 26 39.53 20.61 16.88
N SER A 27 40.06 20.13 18.00
CA SER A 27 39.82 20.74 19.32
C SER A 27 40.33 22.18 19.37
N GLN A 28 41.43 22.49 18.65
CA GLN A 28 41.93 23.86 18.51
C GLN A 28 40.95 24.78 17.76
N LEU A 29 40.03 24.21 16.98
CA LEU A 29 38.96 24.92 16.26
C LEU A 29 37.69 25.10 17.11
N GLY A 30 37.73 24.74 18.39
CA GLY A 30 36.56 24.79 19.29
C GLY A 30 35.57 23.65 19.08
N ILE A 31 35.92 22.62 18.30
CA ILE A 31 35.09 21.41 18.16
C ILE A 31 35.34 20.53 19.37
N THR A 32 34.38 20.51 20.30
CA THR A 32 34.51 19.74 21.53
C THR A 32 34.12 18.28 21.34
N LYS A 33 34.64 17.41 22.22
CA LYS A 33 34.22 16.00 22.28
C LYS A 33 32.70 15.87 22.47
N ASP A 34 32.09 16.73 23.26
CA ASP A 34 30.63 16.74 23.45
C ASP A 34 29.85 16.97 22.14
N LEU A 35 30.36 17.87 21.29
CA LEU A 35 29.76 18.10 19.97
C LEU A 35 29.89 16.85 19.10
N VAL A 36 31.06 16.22 19.06
CA VAL A 36 31.29 14.98 18.30
C VAL A 36 30.38 13.84 18.81
N THR A 37 30.21 13.71 20.12
CA THR A 37 29.27 12.73 20.72
C THR A 37 27.83 13.01 20.30
N LYS A 38 27.39 14.28 20.32
CA LYS A 38 26.04 14.67 19.84
C LYS A 38 25.84 14.33 18.36
N LEU A 39 26.83 14.62 17.52
CA LEU A 39 26.77 14.33 16.09
C LEU A 39 26.70 12.82 15.81
N ASN A 40 27.48 12.00 16.54
CA ASN A 40 27.38 10.54 16.47
C ASN A 40 25.99 10.02 16.89
N GLY A 41 25.41 10.63 17.93
CA GLY A 41 24.04 10.32 18.37
C GLY A 41 23.01 10.61 17.28
N LEU A 42 23.09 11.77 16.63
CA LEU A 42 22.22 12.15 15.52
C LEU A 42 22.41 11.21 14.31
N TYR A 43 23.64 10.88 13.96
CA TYR A 43 23.95 9.92 12.89
C TYR A 43 23.34 8.54 13.15
N THR A 44 23.46 8.04 14.38
CA THR A 44 22.90 6.74 14.77
C THR A 44 21.38 6.76 14.71
N LYS A 45 20.76 7.82 15.26
CA LYS A 45 19.31 8.00 15.22
C LYS A 45 18.77 8.11 13.79
N ALA A 46 19.47 8.80 12.91
CA ALA A 46 19.09 8.91 11.50
C ALA A 46 19.08 7.54 10.79
N ASN A 47 20.11 6.70 11.01
CA ASN A 47 20.14 5.34 10.48
C ASN A 47 19.02 4.45 11.04
N GLN A 48 18.73 4.56 12.35
CA GLN A 48 17.62 3.83 12.97
C GLN A 48 16.27 4.22 12.36
N LEU A 49 16.01 5.51 12.16
CA LEU A 49 14.78 6.01 11.55
C LEU A 49 14.66 5.58 10.09
N GLU A 50 15.76 5.55 9.34
CA GLU A 50 15.78 5.04 7.97
C GLU A 50 15.38 3.56 7.91
N GLN A 51 15.95 2.74 8.80
CA GLN A 51 15.60 1.32 8.90
C GLN A 51 14.11 1.15 9.24
N GLN A 52 13.63 1.84 10.27
CA GLN A 52 12.20 1.80 10.66
C GLN A 52 11.28 2.19 9.49
N ARG A 53 11.65 3.22 8.72
CA ARG A 53 10.87 3.62 7.54
C ARG A 53 10.83 2.51 6.49
N ASN A 54 11.96 1.81 6.26
CA ASN A 54 12.02 0.71 5.30
C ASN A 54 11.19 -0.49 5.76
N ASP A 55 11.22 -0.81 7.05
CA ASP A 55 10.41 -1.88 7.64
C ASP A 55 8.92 -1.57 7.50
N LEU A 56 8.49 -0.35 7.89
CA LEU A 56 7.11 0.11 7.73
C LEU A 56 6.63 0.06 6.27
N LYS A 57 7.52 0.41 5.33
CA LYS A 57 7.22 0.33 3.90
C LYS A 57 7.03 -1.12 3.44
N SER A 58 7.81 -2.07 3.97
CA SER A 58 7.61 -3.50 3.69
C SER A 58 6.27 -3.98 4.23
N SER A 59 6.00 -3.73 5.52
CA SER A 59 4.76 -4.15 6.17
C SER A 59 3.52 -3.55 5.51
N SER A 60 3.59 -2.28 5.08
CA SER A 60 2.50 -1.62 4.34
C SER A 60 2.22 -2.31 3.00
N ARG A 61 3.26 -2.73 2.26
CA ARG A 61 3.10 -3.46 0.99
C ARG A 61 2.46 -4.82 1.20
N GLU A 62 2.93 -5.56 2.21
CA GLU A 62 2.39 -6.88 2.57
C GLU A 62 0.91 -6.78 2.98
N ALA A 63 0.57 -5.81 3.84
CA ALA A 63 -0.81 -5.56 4.26
C ALA A 63 -1.71 -5.18 3.07
N THR A 64 -1.20 -4.36 2.14
CA THR A 64 -1.94 -3.98 0.92
C THR A 64 -2.19 -5.18 0.02
N ALA A 65 -1.20 -6.06 -0.16
CA ALA A 65 -1.36 -7.28 -0.95
C ALA A 65 -2.39 -8.22 -0.32
N SER A 66 -2.32 -8.42 1.00
CA SER A 66 -3.28 -9.23 1.75
C SER A 66 -4.71 -8.67 1.65
N GLN A 67 -4.87 -7.36 1.87
CA GLN A 67 -6.17 -6.70 1.74
C GLN A 67 -6.74 -6.85 0.32
N THR A 68 -5.91 -6.68 -0.71
CA THR A 68 -6.33 -6.82 -2.11
C THR A 68 -6.83 -8.24 -2.40
N GLN A 69 -6.10 -9.24 -1.93
CA GLN A 69 -6.49 -10.64 -2.09
C GLN A 69 -7.80 -10.93 -1.37
N THR A 70 -7.93 -10.54 -0.09
CA THR A 70 -9.15 -10.74 0.69
C THR A 70 -10.36 -10.05 0.05
N MET A 71 -10.19 -8.83 -0.47
CA MET A 71 -11.26 -8.12 -1.17
C MET A 71 -11.66 -8.80 -2.48
N SER A 72 -10.69 -9.34 -3.23
CA SER A 72 -10.97 -10.12 -4.43
C SER A 72 -11.79 -11.37 -4.12
N ASP A 73 -11.40 -12.10 -3.07
CA ASP A 73 -12.09 -13.32 -2.64
C ASP A 73 -13.49 -12.99 -2.13
N LEU A 74 -13.63 -11.96 -1.30
CA LEU A 74 -14.93 -11.48 -0.81
C LEU A 74 -15.85 -11.13 -1.98
N ASN A 75 -15.38 -10.34 -2.94
CA ASN A 75 -16.16 -9.93 -4.10
C ASN A 75 -16.59 -11.13 -4.96
N SER A 76 -15.71 -12.12 -5.12
CA SER A 76 -16.00 -13.35 -5.85
C SER A 76 -17.10 -14.15 -5.15
N GLN A 77 -17.00 -14.34 -3.84
CA GLN A 77 -17.99 -15.05 -3.04
C GLN A 77 -19.33 -14.30 -3.01
N CYS A 78 -19.32 -12.99 -2.78
CA CYS A 78 -20.54 -12.17 -2.85
C CYS A 78 -21.21 -12.27 -4.23
N SER A 79 -20.43 -12.32 -5.32
CA SER A 79 -20.97 -12.48 -6.67
C SER A 79 -21.65 -13.84 -6.87
N LEU A 80 -21.08 -14.92 -6.33
CA LEU A 80 -21.70 -16.25 -6.35
C LEU A 80 -23.01 -16.26 -5.55
N VAL A 81 -23.00 -15.74 -4.31
CA VAL A 81 -24.19 -15.67 -3.47
C VAL A 81 -25.29 -14.83 -4.13
N ARG A 82 -24.94 -13.71 -4.74
CA ARG A 82 -25.87 -12.88 -5.52
C ARG A 82 -26.52 -13.67 -6.66
N LYS A 83 -25.74 -14.44 -7.42
CA LYS A 83 -26.29 -15.30 -8.48
C LYS A 83 -27.29 -16.31 -7.92
N SER A 84 -26.97 -16.95 -6.79
CA SER A 84 -27.88 -17.91 -6.15
C SER A 84 -29.19 -17.26 -5.68
N ILE A 85 -29.14 -16.04 -5.12
CA ILE A 85 -30.33 -15.28 -4.73
C ILE A 85 -31.21 -14.98 -5.94
N ARG A 86 -30.62 -14.54 -7.07
CA ARG A 86 -31.37 -14.26 -8.31
C ARG A 86 -32.14 -15.48 -8.81
N VAL A 87 -31.55 -16.68 -8.68
CA VAL A 87 -32.20 -17.93 -9.10
C VAL A 87 -33.30 -18.37 -8.12
N SER A 88 -33.16 -18.04 -6.84
CA SER A 88 -33.97 -18.67 -5.79
C SER A 88 -35.10 -17.79 -5.25
N LEU A 89 -35.00 -16.47 -5.36
CA LEU A 89 -35.94 -15.53 -4.75
C LEU A 89 -36.55 -14.59 -5.80
N PRO A 90 -37.81 -14.17 -5.60
CA PRO A 90 -38.47 -13.22 -6.49
C PRO A 90 -37.86 -11.81 -6.36
N GLU A 91 -37.95 -11.02 -7.43
CA GLU A 91 -37.21 -9.76 -7.60
C GLU A 91 -37.53 -8.70 -6.54
N GLU A 92 -38.74 -8.71 -5.99
CA GLU A 92 -39.17 -7.76 -4.96
C GLU A 92 -38.34 -7.88 -3.68
N LYS A 93 -37.70 -9.03 -3.45
CA LYS A 93 -36.84 -9.28 -2.29
C LYS A 93 -35.38 -8.91 -2.52
N TRP A 94 -34.97 -8.67 -3.76
CA TRP A 94 -33.57 -8.40 -4.12
C TRP A 94 -32.97 -7.13 -3.49
N PRO A 95 -33.69 -6.00 -3.35
CA PRO A 95 -33.13 -4.80 -2.73
C PRO A 95 -32.55 -5.02 -1.32
N ALA A 96 -33.10 -5.98 -0.55
CA ALA A 96 -32.59 -6.34 0.78
C ALA A 96 -31.15 -6.90 0.76
N PHE A 97 -30.69 -7.38 -0.41
CA PHE A 97 -29.34 -7.92 -0.61
C PHE A 97 -28.42 -6.93 -1.35
N GLY A 98 -28.83 -5.65 -1.44
CA GLY A 98 -28.03 -4.57 -2.01
C GLY A 98 -28.00 -4.52 -3.54
N PHE A 99 -28.94 -5.21 -4.19
CA PHE A 99 -29.13 -5.14 -5.63
C PHE A 99 -29.77 -3.80 -6.03
N ARG A 100 -29.21 -3.10 -7.02
CA ARG A 100 -29.70 -1.77 -7.46
C ARG A 100 -30.64 -1.89 -8.68
N ALA A 101 -31.65 -1.02 -8.74
CA ALA A 101 -32.48 -0.87 -9.94
C ALA A 101 -31.59 -0.48 -11.13
N GLY A 102 -31.51 -1.35 -12.15
CA GLY A 102 -30.66 -1.17 -13.34
C GLY A 102 -29.59 -2.25 -13.56
N GLU A 103 -29.19 -3.02 -12.54
CA GLU A 103 -28.25 -4.16 -12.71
C GLU A 103 -28.89 -5.42 -13.35
N TYR A 104 -30.16 -5.33 -13.77
CA TYR A 104 -31.02 -6.44 -14.21
C TYR A 104 -31.73 -6.21 -15.54
N ALA A 105 -31.71 -4.98 -16.09
CA ALA A 105 -32.56 -4.62 -17.23
C ALA A 105 -32.11 -5.18 -18.59
N GLU A 106 -30.91 -5.78 -18.69
CA GLU A 106 -30.35 -6.22 -19.97
C GLU A 106 -30.14 -7.73 -20.04
N LYS A 107 -31.20 -8.57 -19.98
CA LYS A 107 -31.15 -9.95 -20.53
C LYS A 107 -32.48 -10.57 -20.99
N GLU A 108 -33.56 -9.82 -21.18
CA GLU A 108 -34.82 -10.41 -21.70
C GLU A 108 -35.11 -10.20 -23.19
N SER A 109 -34.32 -9.41 -23.92
CA SER A 109 -34.70 -9.03 -25.30
C SER A 109 -34.07 -9.87 -26.43
N THR A 110 -33.39 -10.99 -26.17
CA THR A 110 -32.77 -11.82 -27.25
C THR A 110 -33.15 -13.31 -27.21
N GLN A 111 -34.38 -13.64 -26.80
CA GLN A 111 -34.84 -15.04 -26.90
C GLN A 111 -36.32 -15.23 -27.21
N THR A 112 -36.94 -14.33 -28.01
CA THR A 112 -38.36 -14.50 -28.42
C THR A 112 -38.65 -14.15 -29.88
N SER A 113 -37.68 -14.22 -30.80
CA SER A 113 -37.99 -14.02 -32.24
C SER A 113 -37.61 -15.16 -33.18
N VAL A 114 -37.22 -16.35 -32.68
CA VAL A 114 -36.92 -17.50 -33.55
C VAL A 114 -37.85 -18.67 -33.23
N LEU A 115 -39.17 -18.43 -33.24
CA LEU A 115 -40.17 -19.50 -33.20
C LEU A 115 -41.46 -19.17 -33.98
N ASN A 116 -41.48 -18.10 -34.77
CA ASN A 116 -42.68 -17.67 -35.51
C ASN A 116 -42.49 -17.57 -37.04
N GLU A 117 -41.59 -18.36 -37.62
CA GLU A 117 -41.44 -18.53 -39.08
C GLU A 117 -41.45 -20.02 -39.53
N MET A 118 -42.20 -20.89 -38.83
CA MET A 118 -42.45 -22.27 -39.29
C MET A 118 -43.92 -22.68 -39.12
N GLY A 119 -44.85 -21.79 -39.48
CA GLY A 119 -46.28 -22.11 -39.40
C GLY A 119 -47.20 -21.03 -39.96
N ALA A 120 -47.14 -20.80 -41.27
CA ALA A 120 -48.26 -20.35 -42.10
C ALA A 120 -47.95 -20.64 -43.57
#